data_AF-A0A1Y4RJJ8-F1
#
_entry.id   AF-A0A1Y4RJJ8-F1
#
_cell.length_a   1.000
_cell.length_b   1.000
_cell.length_c   1.000
_cell.angle_alpha   90.00
_cell.angle_beta   90.00
_cell.angle_gamma   90.00
#
_symmetry.space_group_name_H-M   'P 1'
#
loop_
_entity.id
_entity.type
_entity.pdbx_description
1 polymer ?
#
loop_
_entity_poly.entity_id
_entity_poly.type
_entity_poly.pdbx_seq_one_letter_code
_entity_poly.pdbx_strand_id
1 'polypeptide(L)'
;MVVMEREQLERYLSQKEEIRELRYKLEHLGEGDSLIGNSTIFDYSTGYPKPQAVVGYDYNKEWRLRERYETRLEKLQVDCEETEQWIEAIPDSQTRRIFRMYYLEGETQQKIGKKLHLDQSSVSRKIENFLKLHSMHKIHNYNNT
;
A
#
# COMPACT_ATOMS: atom_id res chain seq x y z
N MET A 1 11.84 -14.21 14.67
CA MET A 1 12.04 -13.81 13.27
C MET A 1 10.65 -13.63 12.67
N VAL A 2 10.33 -12.43 12.18
CA VAL A 2 8.99 -12.11 11.61
C VAL A 2 8.79 -12.93 10.35
N VAL A 3 7.66 -13.61 10.26
CA VAL A 3 7.33 -14.46 9.10
C VAL A 3 6.59 -13.63 8.08
N MET A 4 7.22 -13.44 6.91
CA MET A 4 6.54 -12.83 5.76
C MET A 4 5.85 -13.89 4.93
N GLU A 5 4.60 -13.61 4.58
CA GLU A 5 3.80 -14.43 3.68
C GLU A 5 4.04 -13.99 2.24
N ARG A 6 4.04 -14.98 1.32
CA ARG A 6 4.21 -14.71 -0.11
C ARG A 6 3.18 -13.73 -0.64
N GLU A 7 1.95 -13.81 -0.15
CA GLU A 7 0.87 -12.91 -0.53
C GLU A 7 1.18 -11.44 -0.17
N GLN A 8 1.81 -11.20 0.98
CA GLN A 8 2.23 -9.84 1.37
C GLN A 8 3.31 -9.30 0.43
N LEU A 9 4.28 -10.13 0.04
CA LEU A 9 5.32 -9.76 -0.94
C LEU A 9 4.72 -9.43 -2.31
N GLU A 10 3.71 -10.19 -2.76
CA GLU A 10 3.06 -9.98 -4.06
C GLU A 10 2.19 -8.70 -4.09
N ARG A 11 1.67 -8.27 -2.93
CA ARG A 11 0.87 -7.05 -2.81
C ARG A 11 1.70 -5.75 -2.80
N TYR A 12 3.00 -5.83 -2.52
CA TYR A 12 3.87 -4.66 -2.33
C TYR A 12 3.75 -3.60 -3.44
N LEU A 13 3.85 -4.00 -4.72
CA LEU A 13 3.79 -3.04 -5.83
C LEU A 13 2.43 -2.35 -5.93
N SER A 14 1.35 -3.11 -5.70
CA SER A 14 -0.01 -2.57 -5.66
C SER A 14 -0.16 -1.58 -4.50
N GLN A 15 0.41 -1.90 -3.33
CA GLN A 15 0.37 -1.02 -2.16
C GLN A 15 1.18 0.27 -2.40
N LYS A 16 2.35 0.19 -3.05
CA LYS A 16 3.11 1.39 -3.43
C LYS A 16 2.35 2.28 -4.41
N GLU A 17 1.64 1.69 -5.37
CA GLU A 17 0.82 2.48 -6.29
C GLU A 17 -0.38 3.12 -5.57
N GLU A 18 -1.06 2.38 -4.69
CA GLU A 18 -2.13 2.92 -3.85
C GLU A 18 -1.62 4.09 -2.97
N ILE A 19 -0.42 3.98 -2.39
CA ILE A 19 0.21 5.08 -1.65
C ILE A 19 0.39 6.32 -2.54
N ARG A 20 0.86 6.16 -3.79
CA ARG A 20 1.02 7.29 -4.73
C ARG A 20 -0.32 7.95 -5.02
N GLU A 21 -1.35 7.15 -5.30
CA GLU A 21 -2.70 7.66 -5.54
C GLU A 21 -3.27 8.40 -4.33
N LEU A 22 -3.09 7.86 -3.12
CA LEU A 22 -3.59 8.48 -1.89
C LEU A 22 -2.86 9.78 -1.58
N ARG A 23 -1.54 9.84 -1.81
CA ARG A 23 -0.75 11.09 -1.68
C ARG A 23 -1.26 12.14 -2.66
N TYR A 24 -1.48 11.76 -3.92
CA TYR A 24 -2.04 12.66 -4.92
C TYR A 24 -3.43 13.18 -4.49
N LYS A 25 -4.33 12.29 -4.05
CA LYS A 25 -5.67 12.67 -3.57
C LYS A 25 -5.64 13.60 -2.36
N LEU A 26 -4.67 13.44 -1.46
CA LEU A 26 -4.48 14.31 -0.29
C LEU A 26 -3.91 15.68 -0.68
N GLU A 27 -2.96 15.73 -1.61
CA GLU A 27 -2.35 16.96 -2.11
C GLU A 27 -3.35 17.84 -2.87
N HIS A 28 -4.21 17.21 -3.68
CA HIS A 28 -5.21 17.88 -4.51
C HIS A 28 -6.61 17.89 -3.83
N LEU A 29 -6.65 17.63 -2.51
CA LEU A 29 -7.91 17.62 -1.77
C LEU A 29 -8.49 19.04 -1.71
N GLY A 30 -9.69 19.21 -2.26
CA GLY A 30 -10.37 20.50 -2.29
C GLY A 30 -10.08 21.35 -3.53
N GLU A 31 -9.35 20.81 -4.50
CA GLU A 31 -9.32 21.40 -5.83
C GLU A 31 -10.68 21.29 -6.53
N GLY A 32 -11.07 22.37 -7.20
CA GLY A 32 -12.35 22.49 -7.89
C GLY A 32 -13.56 22.41 -6.95
N ASP A 33 -14.68 21.89 -7.46
CA ASP A 33 -15.97 21.89 -6.74
C ASP A 33 -16.17 20.65 -5.85
N SER A 34 -15.16 19.78 -5.69
CA SER A 34 -15.29 18.49 -5.00
C SER A 34 -15.71 18.61 -3.52
N LEU A 35 -15.37 19.73 -2.88
CA LEU A 35 -15.71 20.03 -1.49
C LEU A 35 -16.78 21.11 -1.34
N ILE A 36 -17.42 21.52 -2.45
CA ILE A 36 -18.57 22.40 -2.40
C ILE A 36 -19.81 21.58 -2.03
N GLY A 37 -20.43 21.94 -0.92
CA GLY A 37 -21.70 21.39 -0.46
C GLY A 37 -22.84 22.39 -0.65
N ASN A 38 -24.07 21.88 -0.70
CA ASN A 38 -25.27 22.69 -0.62
C ASN A 38 -26.00 22.41 0.70
N SER A 39 -26.61 23.44 1.27
CA SER A 39 -27.48 23.33 2.44
C SER A 39 -28.69 24.21 2.23
N THR A 40 -29.88 23.71 2.57
CA THR A 40 -31.11 24.50 2.48
C THR A 40 -31.32 25.22 3.79
N ILE A 41 -31.27 26.55 3.76
CA ILE A 41 -31.74 27.39 4.86
C ILE A 41 -33.16 27.86 4.54
N PHE A 42 -33.95 28.17 5.56
CA PHE A 42 -35.24 28.81 5.37
C PHE A 42 -35.10 30.31 5.63
N ASP A 43 -35.36 31.12 4.60
CA ASP A 43 -35.50 32.57 4.74
C ASP A 43 -36.91 32.89 5.26
N TYR A 44 -36.98 33.65 6.36
CA TYR A 44 -38.21 34.07 7.02
C TYR A 44 -38.51 35.56 6.86
N SER A 45 -37.74 36.29 6.04
CA SER A 45 -37.91 37.73 5.79
C SER A 45 -39.33 38.15 5.39
N THR A 46 -40.11 37.24 4.81
CA THR A 46 -41.48 37.47 4.33
C THR A 46 -42.59 36.92 5.23
N GLY A 47 -42.26 36.38 6.42
CA GLY A 47 -43.23 35.81 7.37
C GLY A 47 -43.60 34.34 7.12
N TYR A 48 -43.17 33.73 6.00
CA TYR A 48 -43.30 32.31 5.69
C TYR A 48 -41.93 31.71 5.35
N PRO A 49 -41.63 30.45 5.73
CA PRO A 49 -40.36 29.81 5.40
C PRO A 49 -40.20 29.62 3.89
N LYS A 50 -39.17 30.24 3.30
CA LYS A 50 -38.77 30.01 1.91
C LYS A 50 -37.46 29.24 1.86
N PRO A 51 -37.42 28.03 1.27
CA PRO A 51 -36.17 27.29 1.14
C PRO A 51 -35.21 28.01 0.19
N GLN A 52 -33.99 28.25 0.65
CA GLN A 52 -32.90 28.86 -0.12
C GLN A 52 -31.66 27.97 0.00
N ALA A 53 -31.08 27.60 -1.14
CA ALA A 53 -29.83 26.85 -1.16
C ALA A 53 -28.65 27.81 -0.87
N VAL A 54 -27.88 27.50 0.15
CA VAL A 54 -26.58 28.10 0.44
C VAL A 54 -25.52 27.12 -0.04
N VAL A 55 -24.66 27.60 -0.93
CA VAL A 55 -23.51 26.87 -1.43
C VAL A 55 -22.31 27.30 -0.59
N GLY A 56 -21.59 26.33 -0.03
CA GLY A 56 -20.46 26.59 0.85
C GLY A 56 -19.45 25.46 0.86
N TYR A 57 -18.27 25.74 1.39
CA TYR A 57 -17.22 24.73 1.55
C TYR A 57 -17.55 23.78 2.69
N ASP A 58 -17.52 22.47 2.42
CA ASP A 58 -17.81 21.43 3.40
C ASP A 58 -16.54 20.98 4.13
N TYR A 59 -16.15 21.73 5.16
CA TYR A 59 -15.00 21.43 6.02
C TYR A 59 -15.11 20.06 6.70
N ASN A 60 -16.32 19.62 7.05
CA ASN A 60 -16.54 18.32 7.71
C ASN A 60 -16.30 17.16 6.74
N LYS A 61 -16.68 17.32 5.47
CA LYS A 61 -16.35 16.36 4.41
C LYS A 61 -14.86 16.33 4.13
N GLU A 62 -14.20 17.48 4.07
CA GLU A 62 -12.74 17.53 3.92
C GLU A 62 -12.04 16.76 5.03
N TRP A 63 -12.34 17.08 6.29
CA TRP A 63 -11.70 16.48 7.46
C TRP A 63 -11.84 14.95 7.47
N ARG A 64 -13.06 14.44 7.22
CA ARG A 64 -13.33 12.99 7.15
C ARG A 64 -12.57 12.30 6.00
N LEU A 65 -12.46 12.95 4.84
CA LEU A 65 -11.72 12.39 3.71
C LEU A 65 -10.22 12.35 4.01
N ARG A 66 -9.68 13.43 4.57
CA ARG A 66 -8.28 13.55 4.97
C ARG A 66 -7.92 12.47 5.99
N GLU A 67 -8.68 12.36 7.08
CA GLU A 67 -8.46 11.35 8.13
C GLU A 67 -8.47 9.92 7.56
N ARG A 68 -9.45 9.61 6.68
CA ARG A 68 -9.54 8.30 6.03
C ARG A 68 -8.31 7.99 5.16
N TYR A 69 -7.87 8.95 4.35
CA TYR A 69 -6.72 8.75 3.46
C TYR A 69 -5.41 8.66 4.25
N GLU A 70 -5.22 9.50 5.27
CA GLU A 70 -4.04 9.47 6.14
C GLU A 70 -3.95 8.14 6.89
N THR A 71 -5.05 7.69 7.50
CA THR A 71 -5.10 6.39 8.22
C THR A 71 -4.78 5.22 7.29
N ARG A 72 -5.29 5.24 6.05
CA ARG A 72 -5.01 4.19 5.07
C ARG A 72 -3.55 4.22 4.62
N LEU A 73 -3.02 5.42 4.38
CA LEU A 73 -1.66 5.66 3.93
C LEU A 73 -0.63 5.25 4.98
N GLU A 74 -0.88 5.49 6.26
CA GLU A 74 -0.04 5.02 7.37
C GLU A 74 0.05 3.49 7.38
N LYS A 75 -1.09 2.80 7.32
CA LYS A 75 -1.12 1.32 7.29
C LYS A 75 -0.34 0.74 6.11
N LEU A 76 -0.53 1.30 4.91
CA LEU A 76 0.18 0.85 3.72
C LEU A 76 1.69 1.11 3.82
N GLN A 77 2.10 2.21 4.45
CA GLN A 77 3.52 2.52 4.66
C GLN A 77 4.18 1.54 5.61
N VAL A 78 3.53 1.22 6.72
CA VAL A 78 4.01 0.21 7.67
C VAL A 78 4.16 -1.14 6.97
N ASP A 79 3.13 -1.59 6.24
CA ASP A 79 3.18 -2.86 5.49
C ASP A 79 4.32 -2.90 4.47
N CYS A 80 4.54 -1.79 3.74
CA CYS A 80 5.63 -1.68 2.77
C CYS A 80 7.00 -1.68 3.46
N GLU A 81 7.15 -0.96 4.58
CA GLU A 81 8.39 -0.88 5.34
C GLU A 81 8.75 -2.24 5.93
N GLU A 82 7.80 -2.96 6.53
CA GLU A 82 8.02 -4.33 7.02
C GLU A 82 8.51 -5.25 5.89
N THR A 83 7.93 -5.10 4.70
CA THR A 83 8.34 -5.87 3.52
C THR A 83 9.76 -5.54 3.08
N GLU A 84 10.10 -4.24 2.99
CA GLU A 84 11.43 -3.76 2.63
C GLU A 84 12.48 -4.24 3.65
N GLN A 85 12.21 -4.07 4.94
CA GLN A 85 13.09 -4.51 6.03
C GLN A 85 13.30 -6.03 6.02
N TRP A 86 12.24 -6.81 5.80
CA TRP A 86 12.35 -8.27 5.72
C TRP A 86 13.22 -8.72 4.55
N ILE A 87 13.08 -8.08 3.38
CA ILE A 87 13.95 -8.37 2.23
C ILE A 87 15.40 -8.01 2.57
N GLU A 88 15.67 -6.85 3.17
CA GLU A 88 17.02 -6.44 3.53
C GLU A 88 17.66 -7.34 4.61
N ALA A 89 16.84 -7.97 5.46
CA ALA A 89 17.29 -8.92 6.46
C ALA A 89 17.71 -10.29 5.87
N ILE A 90 17.43 -10.58 4.59
CA ILE A 90 17.86 -11.84 3.93
C ILE A 90 19.39 -11.94 3.96
N PRO A 91 19.99 -12.95 4.60
CA PRO A 91 21.46 -13.00 4.74
C PRO A 91 22.21 -13.23 3.42
N ASP A 92 21.69 -14.10 2.56
CA ASP A 92 22.32 -14.40 1.27
C ASP A 92 22.18 -13.22 0.31
N SER A 93 23.32 -12.63 -0.08
CA SER A 93 23.35 -11.40 -0.88
C SER A 93 22.72 -11.58 -2.27
N GLN A 94 22.91 -12.75 -2.89
CA GLN A 94 22.34 -13.03 -4.21
C GLN A 94 20.82 -13.21 -4.12
N THR A 95 20.33 -13.94 -3.12
CA THR A 95 18.89 -14.09 -2.86
C THR A 95 18.25 -12.75 -2.52
N ARG A 96 18.86 -11.94 -1.64
CA ARG A 96 18.39 -10.58 -1.35
C ARG A 96 18.23 -9.74 -2.61
N ARG A 97 19.23 -9.77 -3.49
CA ARG A 97 19.20 -9.03 -4.76
C ARG A 97 18.10 -9.53 -5.70
N ILE A 98 17.88 -10.85 -5.77
CA ILE A 98 16.75 -11.45 -6.52
C ILE A 98 15.42 -10.95 -5.97
N PHE A 99 15.23 -10.97 -4.64
CA PHE A 99 13.98 -10.54 -4.01
C PHE A 99 13.70 -9.04 -4.23
N ARG A 100 14.73 -8.19 -4.09
CA ARG A 100 14.62 -6.76 -4.40
C ARG A 100 14.14 -6.53 -5.83
N MET A 101 14.81 -7.14 -6.80
CA MET A 101 14.45 -6.97 -8.22
C MET A 101 13.07 -7.53 -8.54
N TYR A 102 12.69 -8.66 -7.95
CA TYR A 102 11.42 -9.31 -8.24
C TYR A 102 10.23 -8.61 -7.58
N TYR A 103 10.28 -8.38 -6.27
CA TYR A 103 9.15 -7.88 -5.49
C TYR A 103 9.14 -6.36 -5.36
N LEU A 104 10.30 -5.71 -5.17
CA LEU A 104 10.36 -4.25 -4.98
C LEU A 104 10.40 -3.49 -6.31
N GLU A 105 11.11 -4.02 -7.30
CA GLU A 105 11.26 -3.39 -8.62
C GLU A 105 10.28 -3.93 -9.68
N GLY A 106 9.60 -5.06 -9.40
CA GLY A 106 8.63 -5.66 -10.33
C GLY A 106 9.26 -6.27 -11.58
N GLU A 107 10.53 -6.66 -11.53
CA GLU A 107 11.19 -7.29 -12.67
C GLU A 107 10.78 -8.75 -12.84
N THR A 108 10.55 -9.14 -14.09
CA THR A 108 10.32 -10.55 -14.44
C THR A 108 11.55 -11.41 -14.13
N GLN A 109 11.36 -12.65 -13.70
CA GLN A 109 12.46 -13.57 -13.39
C GLN A 109 13.41 -13.79 -14.58
N GLN A 110 12.92 -13.70 -15.83
CA GLN A 110 13.77 -13.76 -17.03
C GLN A 110 14.75 -12.58 -17.12
N LYS A 111 14.29 -11.36 -16.82
CA LYS A 111 15.15 -10.15 -16.78
C LYS A 111 16.18 -10.25 -15.66
N ILE A 112 15.75 -10.71 -14.48
CA ILE A 112 16.63 -10.93 -13.32
C ILE A 112 17.72 -11.94 -13.67
N GLY A 113 17.35 -13.07 -14.28
CA GLY A 113 18.29 -14.09 -14.73
C GLY A 113 19.35 -13.51 -15.65
N LYS A 114 18.95 -12.77 -16.69
CA LYS A 114 19.89 -12.09 -17.59
C LYS A 114 20.85 -11.14 -16.86
N LYS A 115 20.35 -10.33 -15.92
CA LYS A 115 21.16 -9.37 -15.14
C LYS A 115 22.12 -10.02 -14.16
N LEU A 116 21.78 -11.21 -13.65
CA LEU A 116 22.58 -11.94 -12.67
C LEU A 116 23.38 -13.10 -13.30
N HIS A 117 23.36 -13.23 -14.64
CA HIS A 117 23.97 -14.35 -15.37
C HIS A 117 23.46 -15.73 -14.88
N LEU A 118 22.17 -15.80 -14.58
CA LEU A 118 21.44 -17.00 -14.17
C LEU A 118 20.37 -17.33 -15.22
N ASP A 119 19.96 -18.59 -15.29
CA ASP A 119 18.74 -18.95 -16.00
C ASP A 119 17.50 -18.63 -15.14
N GLN A 120 16.35 -18.44 -15.79
CA GLN A 120 15.11 -18.12 -15.09
C GLN A 120 14.69 -19.21 -14.09
N SER A 121 14.97 -20.49 -14.38
CA SER A 121 14.62 -21.59 -13.47
C SER A 121 15.46 -21.55 -12.19
N SER A 122 16.72 -21.13 -12.27
CA SER A 122 17.58 -20.90 -11.11
C SER A 122 17.04 -19.77 -10.23
N VAL A 123 16.51 -18.70 -10.83
CA VAL A 123 15.84 -17.63 -10.09
C VAL A 123 14.59 -18.15 -9.39
N SER A 124 13.71 -18.87 -10.09
CA SER A 124 12.49 -19.46 -9.51
C SER A 124 12.82 -20.38 -8.33
N ARG A 125 13.79 -21.29 -8.52
CA ARG A 125 14.23 -22.22 -7.47
C ARG A 125 14.76 -21.49 -6.24
N LYS A 126 15.54 -20.41 -6.41
CA LYS A 126 16.04 -19.61 -5.29
C LYS A 126 14.90 -18.98 -4.49
N ILE A 127 13.92 -18.38 -5.18
CA ILE A 127 12.74 -17.78 -4.54
C ILE A 127 11.96 -18.86 -3.77
N GLU A 128 11.59 -19.95 -4.45
CA GLU A 128 10.79 -21.01 -3.83
C GLU A 128 11.50 -21.68 -2.66
N ASN A 129 12.79 -22.01 -2.80
CA ASN A 129 13.54 -22.65 -1.73
C ASN A 129 13.66 -21.75 -0.52
N PHE A 130 13.91 -20.45 -0.72
CA PHE A 130 13.99 -19.49 0.38
C PHE A 130 12.66 -19.39 1.13
N LEU A 131 11.55 -19.23 0.38
CA LEU A 131 10.22 -19.14 0.97
C LEU A 131 9.82 -20.43 1.71
N LYS A 132 10.11 -21.62 1.14
CA LYS A 132 9.82 -22.92 1.77
C LYS A 132 10.62 -23.14 3.04
N LEU A 133 11.91 -22.81 3.04
CA LEU A 133 12.75 -22.92 4.23
C LEU A 133 12.19 -22.00 5.34
N HIS A 134 11.86 -20.76 5.00
CA HIS A 134 11.30 -19.83 5.97
C HIS A 134 9.92 -20.25 6.49
N SER A 135 9.07 -20.85 5.65
CA SER A 135 7.77 -21.38 6.09
C SER A 135 7.90 -22.65 6.94
N MET A 136 8.90 -23.50 6.71
CA MET A 136 9.09 -24.76 7.46
C MET A 136 9.65 -24.56 8.88
N HIS A 137 10.47 -23.52 9.11
CA HIS A 137 10.91 -23.15 10.46
C HIS A 137 9.73 -22.75 11.37
N LYS A 138 8.55 -22.45 10.81
CA LYS A 138 7.29 -22.20 11.53
C LYS A 138 6.71 -23.49 12.14
N ILE A 139 6.71 -24.61 11.41
CA ILE A 139 6.06 -25.86 11.82
C ILE A 139 6.82 -26.52 12.99
N HIS A 140 8.15 -26.55 12.93
CA HIS A 140 8.95 -27.19 13.98
C HIS A 140 8.99 -26.42 15.30
N ASN A 141 8.79 -25.09 15.28
CA ASN A 141 8.74 -24.28 16.50
C ASN A 141 7.35 -24.26 17.15
N TYR A 142 6.26 -24.44 16.39
CA TYR A 142 4.90 -24.53 16.94
C TYR A 142 4.57 -25.90 17.56
N ASN A 143 5.24 -26.96 17.10
CA ASN A 143 5.02 -28.33 17.59
C ASN A 143 5.88 -28.71 18.81
N ASN A 144 6.67 -27.76 19.36
CA ASN A 144 7.55 -27.95 20.52
C ASN A 144 7.19 -27.03 21.71
N THR A 145 5.95 -26.53 21.74
CA THR A 145 5.32 -25.80 22.85
C THR A 145 3.93 -26.38 23.08
#